data_AF-A0A9N8H680-F1
#
_entry.id   AF-A0A9N8H680-F1
#
_cell.length_a   1.000
_cell.length_b   1.000
_cell.length_c   1.000
_cell.angle_alpha   90.00
_cell.angle_beta   90.00
_cell.angle_gamma   90.00
#
_symmetry.space_group_name_H-M   'P 1'
#
loop_
_entity.id
_entity.type
_entity.pdbx_description
1 polymer ?
#
loop_
_entity_poly.entity_id
_entity_poly.type
_entity_poly.pdbx_seq_one_letter_code
_entity_poly.pdbx_strand_id
1 'polypeptide(L)'
;MDPDYRPAIDEKDPLYNEEEQGYILTTENGVSTAKKGPRGYDPIESKAIYGPMLTLSEFKIQVANCVKEYFDSGDSDEVIRTLLELSCQEYHREIVKKAISLAMDKGPRERELTSRLLTSLHPTPMSDGDMALGFEILLD
;
A
#
# COMPACT_ATOMS: atom_id res chain seq x y z
N MET A 1 -35.96 -22.25 -22.41
CA MET A 1 -35.52 -21.57 -21.18
C MET A 1 -36.07 -20.17 -21.29
N ASP A 2 -37.04 -19.83 -20.45
CA ASP A 2 -37.65 -18.51 -20.48
C ASP A 2 -36.64 -17.48 -19.97
N PRO A 3 -36.35 -16.42 -20.74
CA PRO A 3 -35.35 -15.41 -20.38
C PRO A 3 -35.75 -14.57 -19.15
N ASP A 4 -37.01 -14.63 -18.73
CA ASP A 4 -37.54 -13.93 -17.56
C ASP A 4 -37.67 -14.83 -16.32
N TYR A 5 -37.11 -16.04 -16.36
CA TYR A 5 -37.07 -16.92 -15.18
C TYR A 5 -36.16 -16.31 -14.11
N ARG A 6 -36.78 -15.67 -13.10
CA ARG A 6 -36.12 -15.32 -11.84
C ARG A 6 -36.43 -16.42 -10.83
N PRO A 7 -35.45 -17.23 -10.42
CA PRO A 7 -35.68 -18.19 -9.35
C PRO A 7 -36.11 -17.44 -8.08
N ALA A 8 -37.16 -17.95 -7.42
CA ALA A 8 -37.58 -17.42 -6.13
C ALA A 8 -36.43 -17.56 -5.14
N ILE A 9 -36.13 -16.48 -4.41
CA ILE A 9 -35.05 -16.47 -3.42
C ILE A 9 -35.51 -17.29 -2.22
N ASP A 10 -34.78 -18.36 -1.90
CA ASP A 10 -35.02 -19.18 -0.71
C ASP A 10 -34.23 -18.61 0.47
N GLU A 11 -34.94 -17.97 1.40
CA GLU A 11 -34.35 -17.35 2.60
C GLU A 11 -33.71 -18.37 3.56
N LYS A 12 -33.99 -19.67 3.40
CA LYS A 12 -33.38 -20.74 4.21
C LYS A 12 -32.14 -21.35 3.57
N ASP A 13 -31.73 -20.83 2.41
CA ASP A 13 -30.50 -21.26 1.75
C ASP A 13 -29.27 -20.70 2.51
N PRO A 14 -28.28 -21.54 2.87
CA PRO A 14 -27.04 -21.09 3.50
C PRO A 14 -26.26 -20.01 2.73
N LEU A 15 -26.52 -19.82 1.43
CA LEU A 15 -25.92 -18.79 0.59
C LEU A 15 -26.71 -17.47 0.56
N TYR A 16 -27.89 -17.42 1.18
CA TYR A 16 -28.70 -16.22 1.32
C TYR A 16 -28.13 -15.31 2.41
N ASN A 17 -27.90 -14.04 2.07
CA ASN A 17 -27.50 -13.01 3.03
C ASN A 17 -28.71 -12.16 3.41
N GLU A 18 -29.14 -12.24 4.68
CA GLU A 18 -30.26 -11.46 5.22
C GLU A 18 -30.02 -9.94 5.17
N GLU A 19 -28.76 -9.48 5.29
CA GLU A 19 -28.42 -8.05 5.23
C GLU A 19 -28.51 -7.48 3.83
N GLU A 20 -28.20 -8.29 2.82
CA GLU A 20 -28.19 -7.89 1.40
C GLU A 20 -29.43 -8.39 0.63
N GLN A 21 -30.35 -9.08 1.31
CA GLN A 21 -31.61 -9.63 0.79
C GLN A 21 -31.43 -10.37 -0.55
N GLY A 22 -30.37 -11.17 -0.66
CA GLY A 22 -30.00 -11.85 -1.89
C GLY A 22 -28.88 -12.88 -1.72
N TYR A 23 -28.60 -13.63 -2.80
CA TYR A 23 -27.51 -14.58 -2.84
C TYR A 23 -26.16 -13.88 -2.98
N ILE A 24 -25.17 -14.34 -2.22
CA ILE A 24 -23.79 -13.80 -2.26
C ILE A 24 -23.12 -14.04 -3.62
N LEU A 25 -23.59 -15.05 -4.37
CA LEU A 25 -23.11 -15.40 -5.71
C LEU A 25 -24.27 -15.30 -6.71
N THR A 26 -24.63 -14.08 -7.12
CA THR A 26 -25.50 -13.89 -8.28
C THR A 26 -24.67 -13.88 -9.56
N THR A 27 -25.00 -14.77 -10.50
CA THR A 27 -24.48 -14.73 -11.87
C THR A 27 -25.50 -14.05 -12.77
N GLU A 28 -25.61 -12.73 -12.70
CA GLU A 28 -26.25 -11.95 -13.75
C GLU A 28 -25.63 -10.55 -13.88
N ASN A 29 -25.48 -10.14 -15.14
CA ASN A 29 -24.65 -9.04 -15.59
C ASN A 29 -25.00 -7.69 -14.95
N GLY A 30 -24.01 -7.02 -14.37
CA GLY A 30 -23.98 -5.57 -14.26
C GLY A 30 -23.85 -5.01 -12.84
N VAL A 31 -22.66 -4.52 -12.54
CA VAL A 31 -22.29 -3.67 -11.39
C VAL A 31 -22.28 -4.39 -10.04
N SER A 32 -21.22 -5.17 -9.83
CA SER A 32 -20.73 -5.46 -8.49
C SER A 32 -20.39 -4.14 -7.78
N THR A 33 -21.27 -3.64 -6.92
CA THR A 33 -20.85 -2.78 -5.81
C THR A 33 -20.23 -3.67 -4.73
N ALA A 34 -19.15 -4.36 -5.11
CA ALA A 34 -18.27 -5.00 -4.14
C ALA A 34 -17.71 -3.86 -3.28
N LYS A 35 -18.13 -3.83 -2.01
CA LYS A 35 -17.64 -2.89 -1.00
C LYS A 35 -16.12 -2.80 -1.14
N LYS A 36 -15.59 -1.60 -1.39
CA LYS A 36 -14.15 -1.28 -1.39
C LYS A 36 -13.59 -1.47 0.04
N GLY A 37 -13.49 -2.72 0.49
CA GLY A 37 -12.63 -3.13 1.58
C GLY A 37 -11.26 -3.52 1.04
N PRO A 38 -10.22 -3.55 1.89
CA PRO A 38 -8.82 -3.72 1.48
C PRO A 38 -8.45 -5.16 1.01
N ARG A 39 -9.45 -5.98 0.65
CA ARG A 39 -9.28 -7.42 0.37
C ARG A 39 -10.10 -7.85 -0.84
N GLY A 40 -9.72 -7.36 -2.03
CA GLY A 40 -10.37 -7.69 -3.30
C GLY A 40 -9.67 -8.84 -4.04
N TYR A 41 -10.45 -9.74 -4.64
CA TYR A 41 -10.00 -10.65 -5.69
C TYR A 41 -10.42 -10.06 -7.03
N ASP A 42 -9.54 -10.02 -8.02
CA ASP A 42 -9.88 -9.59 -9.39
C ASP A 42 -10.58 -10.75 -10.11
N PRO A 43 -11.88 -10.67 -10.41
CA PRO A 43 -12.60 -11.72 -11.11
C PRO A 43 -12.20 -11.86 -12.58
N ILE A 44 -11.59 -10.84 -13.18
CA ILE A 44 -11.21 -10.80 -14.60
C ILE A 44 -9.86 -11.51 -14.79
N GLU A 45 -8.89 -11.21 -13.92
CA GLU A 45 -7.55 -11.80 -13.99
C GLU A 45 -7.37 -13.04 -13.13
N SER A 46 -8.40 -13.44 -12.37
CA SER A 46 -8.36 -14.52 -11.39
C SER A 46 -7.20 -14.40 -10.40
N LYS A 47 -6.85 -13.17 -10.05
CA LYS A 47 -5.69 -12.85 -9.20
C LYS A 47 -6.16 -12.23 -7.91
N ALA A 48 -5.61 -12.69 -6.79
CA ALA A 48 -5.81 -12.01 -5.53
C ALA A 48 -5.17 -10.61 -5.61
N ILE A 49 -5.99 -9.56 -5.50
CA ILE A 49 -5.50 -8.19 -5.32
C ILE A 49 -5.21 -8.04 -3.83
N TYR A 50 -4.02 -8.45 -3.44
CA TYR A 50 -3.50 -8.04 -2.15
C TYR A 50 -3.22 -6.54 -2.26
N GLY A 51 -3.97 -5.72 -1.53
CA GLY A 51 -3.55 -4.35 -1.22
C GLY A 51 -2.20 -4.36 -0.49
N PRO A 52 -1.57 -3.20 -0.26
CA PRO A 52 -0.30 -3.14 0.45
C PRO A 52 -0.38 -3.96 1.74
N MET A 53 0.61 -4.83 1.95
CA MET A 53 0.62 -5.81 3.04
C MET A 53 0.60 -5.13 4.43
N LEU A 54 0.92 -3.83 4.46
CA LEU A 54 0.83 -2.95 5.62
C LEU A 54 -0.11 -1.77 5.34
N THR A 55 -0.78 -1.30 6.38
CA THR A 55 -1.46 0.01 6.34
C THR A 55 -0.43 1.15 6.26
N LEU A 56 -0.85 2.31 5.74
CA LEU A 56 0.01 3.51 5.67
C LEU A 56 0.61 3.89 7.04
N SER A 57 -0.16 3.74 8.12
CA SER A 57 0.29 4.02 9.48
C SER A 57 1.41 3.08 9.93
N GLU A 58 1.27 1.78 9.66
CA GLU A 58 2.29 0.78 9.99
C GLU A 58 3.55 0.99 9.15
N PHE A 59 3.39 1.27 7.85
CA PHE A 59 4.51 1.62 6.97
C PHE A 59 5.29 2.83 7.49
N LYS A 60 4.59 3.89 7.91
CA LYS A 60 5.23 5.10 8.47
C LYS A 60 6.02 4.82 9.74
N ILE A 61 5.55 3.91 10.59
CA ILE A 61 6.26 3.49 11.82
C ILE A 61 7.50 2.70 11.44
N GLN A 62 7.37 1.72 10.54
CA GLN A 62 8.47 0.88 10.12
C GLN A 62 9.58 1.69 9.45
N VAL A 63 9.21 2.58 8.52
CA VAL A 63 10.15 3.50 7.87
C VAL A 63 10.82 4.43 8.88
N ALA A 64 10.08 4.95 9.86
CA ALA A 64 10.67 5.80 10.88
C ALA A 64 11.71 5.06 11.72
N ASN A 65 11.48 3.79 12.04
CA ASN A 65 12.44 2.98 12.78
C ASN A 65 13.66 2.65 11.92
N CYS A 66 13.44 2.21 10.68
CA CYS A 66 14.50 1.92 9.71
C CYS A 66 15.42 3.13 9.49
N VAL A 67 14.88 4.33 9.31
CA VAL A 67 15.68 5.56 9.15
C VAL A 67 16.45 5.90 10.44
N LYS A 68 15.87 5.70 11.62
CA LYS A 68 16.58 5.93 12.89
C LYS A 68 17.75 4.98 13.04
N GLU A 69 17.55 3.70 12.74
CA GLU A 69 18.61 2.69 12.75
C GLU A 69 19.72 3.06 11.76
N TYR A 70 19.35 3.55 10.57
CA TYR A 70 20.31 4.06 9.59
C TYR A 70 21.14 5.25 10.11
N PHE A 71 20.59 6.15 10.94
CA PHE A 71 21.38 7.23 11.52
C PHE A 71 22.43 6.76 12.54
N ASP A 72 22.18 5.60 13.17
CA ASP A 72 23.09 4.98 14.11
C ASP A 72 24.11 4.07 13.40
N SER A 73 23.68 3.28 12.41
CA SER A 73 24.52 2.30 11.69
C SER A 73 25.26 2.89 10.48
N GLY A 74 24.65 3.85 9.77
CA GLY A 74 25.10 4.37 8.48
C GLY A 74 24.96 3.39 7.31
N ASP A 75 24.19 2.30 7.46
CA ASP A 75 24.03 1.27 6.45
C ASP A 75 22.79 1.52 5.56
N SER A 76 23.01 2.05 4.36
CA SER A 76 21.92 2.30 3.39
C SER A 76 21.38 1.02 2.76
N ASP A 77 22.17 -0.05 2.70
CA ASP A 77 21.76 -1.31 2.08
C ASP A 77 20.68 -1.98 2.91
N GLU A 78 20.73 -1.85 4.22
CA GLU A 78 19.68 -2.33 5.12
C GLU A 78 18.34 -1.63 4.89
N VAL A 79 18.37 -0.32 4.63
CA VAL A 79 17.16 0.44 4.30
C VAL A 79 16.57 -0.03 2.98
N ILE A 80 17.41 -0.28 1.98
CA ILE A 80 16.99 -0.80 0.67
C ILE A 80 16.36 -2.19 0.83
N ARG A 81 17.00 -3.10 1.58
CA ARG A 81 16.45 -4.44 1.88
C ARG A 81 15.08 -4.34 2.54
N THR A 82 14.96 -3.52 3.58
CA THR A 82 13.70 -3.32 4.31
C THR A 82 12.59 -2.83 3.39
N LEU A 83 12.88 -1.86 2.50
CA LEU A 83 11.90 -1.35 1.54
C LEU A 83 11.43 -2.41 0.55
N LEU A 84 12.37 -3.21 0.02
CA LEU A 84 12.06 -4.30 -0.89
C LEU A 84 11.20 -5.37 -0.21
N GLU A 85 11.50 -5.71 1.04
CA GLU A 85 10.73 -6.67 1.83
C GLU A 85 9.32 -6.18 2.13
N LEU A 86 9.14 -4.89 2.43
CA LEU A 86 7.82 -4.31 2.69
C LEU A 86 6.88 -4.38 1.48
N SER A 87 7.41 -4.50 0.25
CA SER A 87 6.62 -4.64 -0.99
C SER A 87 5.51 -3.57 -1.15
N CYS A 88 5.70 -2.40 -0.54
CA CYS A 88 4.72 -1.30 -0.51
C CYS A 88 5.18 -0.14 -1.40
N GLN A 89 5.30 -0.40 -2.72
CA GLN A 89 5.79 0.59 -3.68
C GLN A 89 4.98 1.90 -3.69
N GLU A 90 3.67 1.82 -3.45
CA GLU A 90 2.76 2.97 -3.38
C GLU A 90 3.11 3.97 -2.26
N TYR A 91 3.84 3.51 -1.24
CA TYR A 91 4.26 4.32 -0.09
C TYR A 91 5.74 4.72 -0.15
N HIS A 92 6.49 4.37 -1.19
CA HIS A 92 7.91 4.75 -1.30
C HIS A 92 8.12 6.26 -1.19
N ARG A 93 7.27 7.09 -1.80
CA ARG A 93 7.32 8.56 -1.64
C ARG A 93 7.25 9.06 -0.19
N GLU A 94 6.60 8.33 0.72
CA GLU A 94 6.51 8.70 2.13
C GLU A 94 7.85 8.54 2.86
N ILE A 95 8.77 7.69 2.37
CA ILE A 95 10.11 7.58 2.98
C ILE A 95 10.91 8.86 2.82
N VAL A 96 10.79 9.54 1.67
CA VAL A 96 11.53 10.77 1.40
C VAL A 96 11.10 11.85 2.38
N LYS A 97 9.78 12.08 2.51
CA LYS A 97 9.23 13.00 3.52
C LYS A 97 9.73 12.62 4.92
N LYS A 98 9.57 11.36 5.32
CA LYS A 98 9.88 10.91 6.68
C LYS A 98 11.37 11.01 7.01
N ALA A 99 12.25 10.62 6.09
CA ALA A 99 13.69 10.66 6.27
C ALA A 99 14.22 12.09 6.38
N ILE A 100 13.69 13.00 5.57
CA ILE A 100 14.07 14.42 5.63
C ILE A 100 13.56 15.06 6.92
N SER A 101 12.30 14.83 7.31
CA SER A 101 11.77 15.34 8.58
C SER A 101 12.59 14.86 9.78
N LEU A 102 12.90 13.56 9.85
CA LEU A 102 13.70 13.00 10.95
C LEU A 102 15.13 13.57 10.99
N ALA A 103 15.73 13.85 9.84
CA ALA A 103 17.05 14.48 9.78
C ALA A 103 17.02 15.96 10.19
N MET A 104 15.96 16.69 9.86
CA MET A 104 15.78 18.09 10.29
C MET A 104 15.65 18.21 11.81
N ASP A 105 14.98 17.25 12.46
CA ASP A 105 14.80 17.23 13.92
C ASP A 105 16.09 16.90 14.69
N LYS A 106 17.09 16.31 14.02
CA LYS A 106 18.34 15.83 14.63
C LYS A 106 19.45 16.86 14.52
N GLY A 107 20.22 16.83 13.43
CA GLY A 107 21.44 17.62 13.31
C GLY A 107 22.12 17.51 11.95
N PRO A 108 23.23 18.25 11.73
CA PRO A 108 23.92 18.30 10.45
C PRO A 108 24.44 16.94 9.96
N ARG A 109 24.83 16.04 10.88
CA ARG A 109 25.31 14.70 10.54
C ARG A 109 24.19 13.87 9.91
N GLU A 110 23.00 13.88 10.50
CA GLU A 110 21.86 13.12 10.02
C GLU A 110 21.35 13.66 8.69
N ARG A 111 21.46 14.98 8.46
CA ARG A 111 21.17 15.60 7.17
C ARG A 111 22.07 15.09 6.04
N GLU A 112 23.36 14.95 6.32
CA GLU A 112 24.31 14.39 5.36
C GLU A 112 24.01 12.91 5.09
N LEU A 113 23.73 12.14 6.15
CA LEU A 113 23.33 10.73 6.00
C LEU A 113 22.06 10.59 5.16
N THR A 114 21.05 11.44 5.36
CA THR A 114 19.83 11.41 4.54
C THR A 114 20.13 11.74 3.08
N SER A 115 21.00 12.72 2.80
CA SER A 115 21.42 13.02 1.41
C SER A 115 22.03 11.79 0.72
N ARG A 116 22.92 11.08 1.43
CA ARG A 116 23.51 9.83 0.96
C ARG A 116 22.45 8.74 0.75
N LEU A 117 21.51 8.60 1.67
CA LEU A 117 20.42 7.62 1.57
C LEU A 117 19.55 7.88 0.35
N LEU A 118 19.13 9.13 0.11
CA LEU A 118 18.31 9.48 -1.06
C LEU A 118 19.06 9.19 -2.38
N THR A 119 20.38 9.37 -2.38
CA THR A 119 21.22 9.01 -3.53
C THR A 119 21.30 7.49 -3.70
N SER A 120 21.38 6.71 -2.62
CA SER A 120 21.38 5.24 -2.68
C SER A 120 20.02 4.64 -3.09
N LEU A 121 18.91 5.31 -2.76
CA LEU A 121 17.56 4.85 -3.08
C LEU A 121 17.17 5.08 -4.55
N HIS A 122 17.84 6.00 -5.22
CA HIS A 122 17.65 6.31 -6.64
C HIS A 122 18.78 5.71 -7.48
N PRO A 123 18.50 5.06 -8.64
CA PRO A 123 17.21 4.89 -9.31
C PRO A 123 16.44 3.62 -8.91
N THR A 124 16.92 2.85 -7.94
CA THR A 124 16.28 1.61 -7.47
C THR A 124 16.51 1.49 -5.97
N PRO A 125 15.46 1.36 -5.13
CA PRO A 125 14.07 1.02 -5.46
C PRO A 125 13.14 2.19 -5.84
N MET A 126 13.61 3.44 -5.86
CA MET A 126 12.78 4.62 -6.14
C MET A 126 13.04 5.22 -7.52
N SER A 127 11.97 5.45 -8.29
CA SER A 127 12.05 6.15 -9.57
C SER A 127 12.14 7.66 -9.40
N ASP A 128 12.47 8.39 -10.47
CA ASP A 128 12.42 9.86 -10.50
C ASP A 128 11.04 10.41 -10.08
N GLY A 129 9.96 9.74 -10.51
CA GLY A 129 8.60 10.12 -10.17
C GLY A 129 8.31 9.97 -8.67
N ASP A 130 8.78 8.89 -8.05
CA ASP A 130 8.59 8.68 -6.61
C ASP A 130 9.37 9.70 -5.78
N MET A 131 10.57 10.06 -6.24
CA MET A 131 11.38 11.10 -5.62
C MET A 131 10.70 12.47 -5.73
N ALA A 132 10.22 12.85 -6.91
CA ALA A 132 9.51 14.11 -7.12
C ALA A 132 8.25 14.21 -6.24
N LEU A 133 7.42 13.15 -6.23
CA LEU A 133 6.23 13.08 -5.37
C LEU A 133 6.60 13.14 -3.89
N GLY A 134 7.71 12.51 -3.48
CA GLY A 134 8.19 12.57 -2.11
C GLY A 134 8.56 13.99 -1.66
N PHE A 135 9.19 14.77 -2.54
CA PHE A 135 9.48 16.19 -2.29
C PHE A 135 8.24 17.07 -2.34
N GLU A 136 7.30 16.83 -3.26
CA GLU A 136 6.02 17.55 -3.29
C GLU A 136 5.26 17.36 -1.97
N ILE A 137 5.16 16.12 -1.49
CA ILE A 137 4.53 15.80 -0.21
C ILE A 137 5.26 16.44 0.98
N LEU A 138 6.57 16.71 0.88
CA LEU A 138 7.32 17.40 1.93
C LEU A 138 7.03 18.90 1.95
N LEU A 139 6.76 19.51 0.79
CA LEU A 139 6.54 20.94 0.62
C LEU A 139 5.09 21.37 0.82
N ASP A 140 4.14 20.44 0.74
CA ASP A 140 2.74 20.59 1.13
C ASP A 140 2.55 20.51 2.66
#